data_AF-A0A0S9QJM8-F1
#
_entry.id   AF-A0A0S9QJM8-F1
#
_cell.length_a   1.000
_cell.length_b   1.000
_cell.length_c   1.000
_cell.angle_alpha   90.00
_cell.angle_beta   90.00
_cell.angle_gamma   90.00
#
_symmetry.space_group_name_H-M   'P 1'
#
loop_
_entity.id
_entity.type
_entity.pdbx_description
1 polymer ?
#
loop_
_entity_poly.entity_id
_entity_poly.type
_entity_poly.pdbx_seq_one_letter_code
_entity_poly.pdbx_strand_id
1 'polypeptide(L)'
;MTAENPREAAERYRFEKWQREQGFAPEDEGEETDAAAPASKAARAYSAADRAAVVETAIQQAMRRGDFDDLPGAGKPIPGLGGSHDPDWWIRRKIESEKLTGLGPPALRLRVEDAEFDARLDELSREVDVREAVEDFNRRVIEARRQLLGGPPVVTPTRDVEAEVSAWGDRRAARVVRAHQESDAAARRRPWWRRPRG
;
A
#
# COMPACT_ATOMS: atom_id res chain seq x y z
N MET A 1 19.17 63.44 1.79
CA MET A 1 19.68 62.05 1.71
C MET A 1 18.62 61.15 2.30
N THR A 2 17.73 60.62 1.47
CA THR A 2 16.64 59.74 1.91
C THR A 2 17.25 58.35 2.12
N ALA A 3 17.23 57.85 3.35
CA ALA A 3 17.75 56.53 3.66
C ALA A 3 16.87 55.46 2.99
N GLU A 4 17.46 54.70 2.07
CA GLU A 4 16.80 53.61 1.34
C GLU A 4 16.25 52.60 2.35
N ASN A 5 14.96 52.26 2.22
CA ASN A 5 14.25 51.46 3.21
C ASN A 5 14.80 50.01 3.18
N PRO A 6 15.30 49.48 4.31
CA PRO A 6 15.94 48.16 4.34
C PRO A 6 14.99 47.01 3.93
N ARG A 7 13.67 47.23 3.97
CA ARG A 7 12.69 46.25 3.46
C ARG A 7 12.69 46.18 1.93
N GLU A 8 12.78 47.31 1.25
CA GLU A 8 12.83 47.37 -0.22
C GLU A 8 14.13 46.75 -0.74
N ALA A 9 15.26 46.99 -0.04
CA ALA A 9 16.53 46.33 -0.34
C ALA A 9 16.45 44.80 -0.19
N ALA A 10 15.77 44.30 0.84
CA ALA A 10 15.58 42.87 1.06
C ALA A 10 14.65 42.23 0.00
N GLU A 11 13.66 42.96 -0.50
CA GLU A 11 12.78 42.51 -1.58
C GLU A 11 13.51 42.43 -2.92
N ARG A 12 14.33 43.44 -3.25
CA ARG A 12 15.17 43.43 -4.45
C ARG A 12 16.15 42.26 -4.45
N TYR A 13 16.80 42.01 -3.32
CA TYR A 13 17.71 40.86 -3.16
C TYR A 13 17.00 39.51 -3.33
N ARG A 14 15.80 39.34 -2.78
CA ARG A 14 15.02 38.10 -2.95
C ARG A 14 14.56 37.90 -4.38
N PHE A 15 14.14 38.97 -5.04
CA PHE A 15 13.69 38.93 -6.43
C PHE A 15 14.85 38.61 -7.38
N GLU A 16 16.00 39.25 -7.19
CA GLU A 16 17.24 38.99 -7.94
C GLU A 16 17.75 37.55 -7.71
N LYS A 17 17.68 37.04 -6.48
CA LYS A 17 18.02 35.65 -6.16
C LYS A 17 17.07 34.66 -6.84
N TRP A 18 15.76 34.91 -6.81
CA TRP A 18 14.75 34.09 -7.47
C TRP A 18 14.94 34.07 -9.00
N GLN A 19 15.26 35.22 -9.59
CA GLN A 19 15.61 35.33 -11.01
C GLN A 19 16.85 34.52 -11.38
N ARG A 20 17.89 34.54 -10.53
CA ARG A 20 19.09 33.69 -10.70
C ARG A 20 18.80 32.20 -10.59
N GLU A 21 17.96 31.79 -9.64
CA GLU A 21 17.55 30.40 -9.45
C GLU A 21 16.68 29.88 -10.61
N GLN A 22 15.91 30.76 -11.25
CA GLN A 22 15.06 30.44 -12.43
C GLN A 22 15.76 30.66 -13.78
N GLY A 23 17.05 31.04 -13.78
CA GLY A 23 17.85 31.22 -15.00
C GLY A 23 17.50 32.48 -15.82
N PHE A 24 16.79 33.44 -15.23
CA PHE A 24 16.38 34.71 -15.85
C PHE A 24 17.34 35.82 -15.39
N ALA A 25 18.60 35.78 -15.80
CA ALA A 25 19.53 36.88 -15.52
C ALA A 25 19.16 38.09 -16.42
N PRO A 26 19.15 39.33 -15.90
CA PRO A 26 19.07 40.51 -16.75
C PRO A 26 20.33 40.56 -17.64
N GLU A 27 20.12 40.69 -18.95
CA GLU A 27 21.20 40.95 -19.90
C GLU A 27 21.72 42.36 -19.61
N ASP A 28 22.92 42.43 -19.01
CA ASP A 28 23.63 43.69 -18.80
C ASP A 28 24.19 44.15 -20.15
N GLU A 29 23.71 45.28 -20.64
CA GLU A 29 24.22 45.92 -21.85
C GLU A 29 25.63 46.47 -21.56
N GLY A 30 26.67 45.67 -21.81
CA GLY A 30 28.05 46.13 -21.74
C GLY A 30 29.11 45.03 -21.77
N GLU A 31 29.94 45.09 -22.81
CA GLU A 31 31.23 44.40 -22.99
C GLU A 31 31.25 42.90 -23.37
N GLU A 32 31.32 42.72 -24.69
CA GLU A 32 31.93 41.63 -25.44
C GLU A 32 33.18 41.07 -24.75
N THR A 33 33.02 39.97 -24.00
CA THR A 33 34.13 39.08 -23.64
C THR A 33 33.78 37.64 -24.00
N ASP A 34 34.52 37.18 -25.00
CA ASP A 34 34.48 35.88 -25.64
C ASP A 34 35.04 34.80 -24.67
N ALA A 35 34.19 34.13 -23.88
CA ALA A 35 34.51 32.85 -23.23
C ALA A 35 33.31 32.22 -22.48
N ALA A 36 32.24 31.88 -23.20
CA ALA A 36 31.28 30.88 -22.72
C ALA A 36 31.68 29.50 -23.27
N ALA A 37 32.22 28.64 -22.41
CA ALA A 37 32.51 27.25 -22.73
C ALA A 37 31.26 26.58 -23.35
N PRO A 38 31.38 25.88 -24.50
CA PRO A 38 30.22 25.34 -25.17
C PRO A 38 29.67 24.17 -24.36
N ALA A 39 28.61 24.40 -23.58
CA ALA A 39 27.68 23.35 -23.25
C ALA A 39 27.34 22.63 -24.57
N SER A 40 27.75 21.37 -24.66
CA SER A 40 27.99 20.69 -25.94
C SER A 40 26.84 20.89 -26.93
N LYS A 41 27.19 21.05 -28.20
CA LYS A 41 26.25 21.06 -29.35
C LYS A 41 25.25 19.89 -29.30
N ALA A 42 25.58 18.81 -28.59
CA ALA A 42 24.73 17.65 -28.33
C ALA A 42 23.58 17.89 -27.33
N ALA A 43 23.71 18.79 -26.35
CA ALA A 43 22.61 19.15 -25.44
C ALA A 43 21.53 20.01 -26.13
N ARG A 44 21.91 20.77 -27.17
CA ARG A 44 20.99 21.47 -28.08
C ARG A 44 20.38 20.56 -29.15
N ALA A 45 20.87 19.33 -29.32
CA ALA A 45 20.43 18.44 -30.39
C ALA A 45 19.08 17.75 -30.13
N TYR A 46 18.56 17.82 -28.89
CA TYR A 46 17.22 17.37 -28.54
C TYR A 46 16.64 18.28 -27.45
N SER A 47 16.15 19.44 -27.85
CA SER A 47 15.39 20.32 -26.97
C SER A 47 14.11 19.61 -26.49
N ALA A 48 13.47 20.15 -25.45
CA ALA A 48 12.17 19.63 -25.01
C ALA A 48 11.11 19.72 -26.13
N ALA A 49 11.21 20.74 -26.99
CA ALA A 49 10.36 20.91 -28.17
C ALA A 49 10.63 19.82 -29.21
N ASP A 50 11.89 19.47 -29.47
CA ASP A 50 12.24 18.39 -30.40
C ASP A 50 11.72 17.03 -29.90
N ARG A 51 11.83 16.78 -28.59
CA ARG A 51 11.27 15.57 -27.97
C ARG A 51 9.74 15.51 -28.10
N ALA A 52 9.05 16.62 -27.84
CA ALA A 52 7.61 16.70 -28.02
C ALA A 52 7.20 16.43 -29.48
N ALA A 53 7.93 17.00 -30.45
CA ALA A 53 7.65 16.79 -31.88
C ALA A 53 7.85 15.33 -32.31
N VAL A 54 8.90 14.67 -31.81
CA VAL A 54 9.13 13.23 -32.06
C VAL A 54 8.02 12.38 -31.44
N VAL A 55 7.61 12.68 -30.19
CA VAL A 55 6.52 11.96 -29.51
C VAL A 55 5.19 12.15 -30.25
N GLU A 56 4.86 13.38 -30.63
CA GLU A 56 3.63 13.69 -31.37
C GLU A 56 3.59 12.93 -32.71
N THR A 57 4.70 12.93 -33.46
CA THR A 57 4.80 12.19 -34.72
C THR A 57 4.58 10.69 -34.51
N ALA A 58 5.11 10.11 -33.43
CA ALA A 58 4.90 8.71 -33.09
C ALA A 58 3.44 8.41 -32.72
N ILE A 59 2.79 9.28 -31.95
CA ILE A 59 1.35 9.17 -31.59
C ILE A 59 0.50 9.20 -32.87
N GLN A 60 0.72 10.16 -33.77
CA GLN A 60 -0.04 10.29 -35.02
C GLN A 60 0.15 9.10 -35.96
N GLN A 61 1.35 8.48 -35.97
CA GLN A 61 1.58 7.25 -36.72
C GLN A 61 0.84 6.06 -36.09
N ALA A 62 0.85 5.93 -34.77
CA ALA A 62 0.12 4.88 -34.05
C ALA A 62 -1.41 5.01 -34.21
N MET A 63 -1.95 6.24 -34.16
CA MET A 63 -3.35 6.52 -34.46
C MET A 63 -3.72 6.12 -35.89
N ARG A 64 -2.89 6.44 -36.89
CA ARG A 64 -3.14 6.04 -38.30
C ARG A 64 -3.09 4.55 -38.54
N ARG A 65 -2.30 3.80 -37.77
CA ARG A 65 -2.25 2.33 -37.83
C ARG A 65 -3.42 1.66 -37.12
N GLY A 66 -4.21 2.42 -36.35
CA GLY A 66 -5.25 1.85 -35.50
C GLY A 66 -4.69 1.14 -34.27
N ASP A 67 -3.46 1.46 -33.83
CA ASP A 67 -2.86 0.83 -32.63
C ASP A 67 -3.66 1.14 -31.34
N PHE A 68 -4.54 2.14 -31.39
CA PHE A 68 -5.47 2.52 -30.32
C PHE A 68 -6.91 2.03 -30.57
N ASP A 69 -7.19 1.38 -31.70
CA ASP A 69 -8.47 0.75 -31.97
C ASP A 69 -8.53 -0.59 -31.21
N ASP A 70 -9.69 -0.92 -30.63
CA ASP A 70 -9.92 -2.16 -29.85
C ASP A 70 -9.04 -2.37 -28.59
N LEU A 71 -8.65 -1.28 -27.90
CA LEU A 71 -7.96 -1.39 -26.62
C LEU A 71 -8.75 -2.22 -25.59
N PRO A 72 -8.07 -3.00 -24.73
CA PRO A 72 -8.71 -3.69 -23.62
C PRO A 72 -9.43 -2.68 -22.69
N GLY A 73 -10.75 -2.59 -22.82
CA GLY A 73 -11.57 -1.64 -22.06
C GLY A 73 -12.15 -0.48 -22.87
N ALA A 74 -11.85 -0.37 -24.17
CA ALA A 74 -12.47 0.61 -25.05
C ALA A 74 -14.00 0.48 -25.01
N GLY A 75 -14.70 1.60 -24.76
CA GLY A 75 -16.15 1.65 -24.63
C GLY A 75 -16.75 0.98 -23.38
N LYS A 76 -15.94 0.30 -22.56
CA LYS A 76 -16.43 -0.30 -21.30
C LYS A 76 -16.51 0.79 -20.22
N PRO A 77 -17.54 0.75 -19.36
CA PRO A 77 -17.58 1.63 -18.20
C PRO A 77 -16.34 1.38 -17.34
N ILE A 78 -15.75 2.45 -16.81
CA ILE A 78 -14.64 2.33 -15.86
C ILE A 78 -15.16 1.55 -14.65
N PRO A 79 -14.58 0.38 -14.31
CA PRO A 79 -15.02 -0.40 -13.17
C PRO A 79 -14.98 0.45 -11.90
N GLY A 80 -16.11 0.53 -11.18
CA GLY A 80 -16.23 1.27 -9.93
C GLY A 80 -16.57 2.76 -10.06
N LEU A 81 -16.78 3.30 -11.27
CA LEU A 81 -17.08 4.74 -11.48
C LEU A 81 -18.59 5.06 -11.68
N GLY A 82 -19.48 4.08 -11.54
CA GLY A 82 -20.90 4.21 -11.95
C GLY A 82 -21.94 4.35 -10.84
N GLY A 83 -21.56 4.25 -9.57
CA GLY A 83 -22.52 4.24 -8.45
C GLY A 83 -21.97 4.95 -7.23
N SER A 84 -22.51 6.13 -6.94
CA SER A 84 -22.09 7.06 -5.87
C SER A 84 -20.70 7.67 -6.07
N HIS A 85 -20.61 8.99 -5.97
CA HIS A 85 -19.33 9.69 -5.92
C HIS A 85 -18.66 9.36 -4.58
N ASP A 86 -17.80 8.34 -4.58
CA ASP A 86 -16.97 8.00 -3.44
C ASP A 86 -15.67 8.81 -3.53
N PRO A 87 -15.46 9.87 -2.73
CA PRO A 87 -14.21 10.64 -2.76
C PRO A 87 -12.97 9.77 -2.44
N ASP A 88 -13.17 8.64 -1.76
CA ASP A 88 -12.12 7.71 -1.34
C ASP A 88 -11.91 6.54 -2.32
N TRP A 89 -12.48 6.61 -3.53
CA TRP A 89 -12.41 5.53 -4.54
C TRP A 89 -10.97 5.10 -4.86
N TRP A 90 -10.04 6.05 -4.88
CA TRP A 90 -8.62 5.81 -5.14
C TRP A 90 -7.93 5.14 -3.94
N ILE A 91 -8.35 5.44 -2.71
CA ILE A 91 -7.84 4.80 -1.48
C ILE A 91 -8.25 3.34 -1.47
N ARG A 92 -9.53 3.05 -1.74
CA ARG A 92 -10.04 1.66 -1.84
C ARG A 92 -9.30 0.87 -2.91
N ARG A 93 -9.13 1.44 -4.10
CA ARG A 93 -8.37 0.82 -5.20
C ARG A 93 -6.92 0.56 -4.82
N LYS A 94 -6.28 1.48 -4.08
CA LYS A 94 -4.90 1.34 -3.63
C LYS A 94 -4.75 0.23 -2.59
N ILE A 95 -5.62 0.22 -1.57
CA ILE A 95 -5.69 -0.83 -0.55
C ILE A 95 -5.87 -2.21 -1.21
N GLU A 96 -6.79 -2.32 -2.18
CA GLU A 96 -7.02 -3.57 -2.92
C GLU A 96 -5.80 -3.97 -3.76
N SER A 97 -5.22 -3.03 -4.51
CA SER A 97 -4.05 -3.30 -5.38
C SER A 97 -2.81 -3.75 -4.61
N GLU A 98 -2.59 -3.22 -3.41
CA GLU A 98 -1.44 -3.52 -2.57
C GLU A 98 -1.75 -4.58 -1.50
N LYS A 99 -2.99 -5.09 -1.46
CA LYS A 99 -3.48 -6.05 -0.45
C LYS A 99 -3.17 -5.58 0.98
N LEU A 100 -3.34 -4.29 1.24
CA LEU A 100 -3.02 -3.74 2.55
C LEU A 100 -4.04 -4.24 3.59
N THR A 101 -3.55 -4.84 4.68
CA THR A 101 -4.38 -5.32 5.80
C THR A 101 -4.10 -4.53 7.07
N GLY A 102 -5.01 -4.58 8.03
CA GLY A 102 -4.82 -3.93 9.34
C GLY A 102 -4.81 -2.39 9.30
N LEU A 103 -5.32 -1.77 8.23
CA LEU A 103 -5.57 -0.34 8.18
C LEU A 103 -6.88 0.00 8.89
N GLY A 104 -6.80 0.96 9.82
CA GLY A 104 -7.97 1.53 10.45
C GLY A 104 -7.76 1.84 11.93
N PRO A 105 -8.73 2.54 12.55
CA PRO A 105 -8.73 2.80 13.97
C PRO A 105 -8.56 1.50 14.79
N PRO A 106 -7.90 1.54 15.96
CA PRO A 106 -7.72 0.36 16.81
C PRO A 106 -9.01 -0.43 17.06
N ALA A 107 -10.15 0.26 17.20
CA ALA A 107 -11.46 -0.35 17.41
C ALA A 107 -11.95 -1.25 16.26
N LEU A 108 -11.55 -0.99 15.00
CA LEU A 108 -11.89 -1.84 13.86
C LEU A 108 -10.87 -2.97 13.72
N ARG A 109 -9.59 -2.67 13.89
CA ARG A 109 -8.51 -3.67 13.83
C ARG A 109 -8.71 -4.79 14.85
N LEU A 110 -9.02 -4.44 16.10
CA LEU A 110 -9.26 -5.41 17.16
C LEU A 110 -10.50 -6.27 16.91
N ARG A 111 -11.53 -5.76 16.22
CA ARG A 111 -12.71 -6.56 15.84
C ARG A 111 -12.37 -7.60 14.78
N VAL A 112 -11.58 -7.22 13.77
CA VAL A 112 -11.12 -8.16 12.73
C VAL A 112 -10.24 -9.23 13.36
N GLU A 113 -9.28 -8.81 14.18
CA GLU A 113 -8.40 -9.75 14.88
C GLU A 113 -9.15 -10.69 15.81
N ASP A 114 -10.16 -10.20 16.54
CA ASP A 114 -11.04 -11.04 17.37
C ASP A 114 -11.79 -12.09 16.54
N ALA A 115 -12.27 -11.73 15.35
CA ALA A 115 -12.97 -12.67 14.47
C ALA A 115 -12.04 -13.75 13.89
N GLU A 116 -10.76 -13.42 13.69
CA GLU A 116 -9.74 -14.32 13.14
C GLU A 116 -8.94 -15.07 14.24
N PHE A 117 -9.20 -14.76 15.52
CA PHE A 117 -8.34 -15.15 16.63
C PHE A 117 -8.25 -16.66 16.80
N ASP A 118 -9.37 -17.38 16.69
CA ASP A 118 -9.42 -18.84 16.85
C ASP A 118 -8.53 -19.55 15.82
N ALA A 119 -8.55 -19.06 14.56
CA ALA A 119 -7.72 -19.59 13.48
C ALA A 119 -6.24 -19.33 13.75
N ARG A 120 -5.90 -18.13 14.24
CA ARG A 120 -4.54 -17.79 14.66
C ARG A 120 -4.05 -18.70 15.80
N LEU A 121 -4.90 -18.96 16.81
CA LEU A 121 -4.53 -19.87 17.91
C LEU A 121 -4.31 -21.30 17.41
N ASP A 122 -5.06 -21.74 16.41
CA ASP A 122 -4.91 -23.08 15.82
C ASP A 122 -3.57 -23.30 15.10
N GLU A 123 -2.91 -22.24 14.65
CA GLU A 123 -1.56 -22.28 14.06
C GLU A 123 -0.45 -22.46 15.12
N LEU A 124 -0.70 -22.05 16.36
CA LEU A 124 0.29 -22.14 17.44
C LEU A 124 0.48 -23.58 17.88
N SER A 125 1.71 -23.93 18.27
CA SER A 125 2.11 -25.30 18.65
C SER A 125 2.16 -25.55 20.16
N ARG A 126 2.43 -24.52 20.97
CA ARG A 126 2.62 -24.64 22.42
C ARG A 126 1.54 -23.89 23.19
N GLU A 127 1.19 -24.40 24.36
CA GLU A 127 0.22 -23.77 25.24
C GLU A 127 0.70 -22.40 25.73
N VAL A 128 2.00 -22.27 26.02
CA VAL A 128 2.62 -20.99 26.42
C VAL A 128 2.39 -19.92 25.35
N ASP A 129 2.61 -20.25 24.07
CA ASP A 129 2.41 -19.32 22.97
C ASP A 129 0.93 -18.88 22.86
N VAL A 130 -0.02 -19.78 23.12
CA VAL A 130 -1.46 -19.48 23.14
C VAL A 130 -1.79 -18.51 24.27
N ARG A 131 -1.29 -18.80 25.48
CA ARG A 131 -1.49 -17.95 26.66
C ARG A 131 -0.94 -16.55 26.42
N GLU A 132 0.30 -16.44 25.92
CA GLU A 132 0.93 -15.16 25.57
C GLU A 132 0.14 -14.40 24.50
N ALA A 133 -0.38 -15.09 23.48
CA ALA A 133 -1.18 -14.46 22.43
C ALA A 133 -2.50 -13.88 22.97
N VAL A 134 -3.21 -14.62 23.82
CA VAL A 134 -4.47 -14.16 24.45
C VAL A 134 -4.19 -12.97 25.38
N GLU A 135 -3.12 -13.03 26.17
CA GLU A 135 -2.71 -11.95 27.07
C GLU A 135 -2.31 -10.67 26.32
N ASP A 136 -1.56 -10.79 25.22
CA ASP A 136 -1.22 -9.67 24.34
C ASP A 136 -2.47 -9.02 23.72
N PHE A 137 -3.37 -9.85 23.19
CA PHE A 137 -4.64 -9.37 22.63
C PHE A 137 -5.44 -8.60 23.70
N ASN A 138 -5.61 -9.18 24.88
CA ASN A 138 -6.31 -8.53 25.99
C ASN A 138 -5.66 -7.21 26.41
N ARG A 139 -4.33 -7.17 26.49
CA ARG A 139 -3.58 -5.94 26.78
C ARG A 139 -3.88 -4.86 25.75
N ARG A 140 -3.85 -5.18 24.46
CA ARG A 140 -4.15 -4.23 23.37
C ARG A 140 -5.61 -3.76 23.38
N VAL A 141 -6.56 -4.63 23.71
CA VAL A 141 -7.97 -4.25 23.91
C VAL A 141 -8.11 -3.25 25.06
N ILE A 142 -7.45 -3.52 26.20
CA ILE A 142 -7.49 -2.65 27.38
C ILE A 142 -6.82 -1.30 27.07
N GLU A 143 -5.65 -1.30 26.44
CA GLU A 143 -4.94 -0.09 26.03
C GLU A 143 -5.78 0.76 25.08
N ALA A 144 -6.36 0.14 24.04
CA ALA A 144 -7.21 0.85 23.09
C ALA A 144 -8.44 1.49 23.76
N ARG A 145 -9.01 0.86 24.80
CA ARG A 145 -10.09 1.44 25.61
C ARG A 145 -9.61 2.60 26.49
N ARG A 146 -8.37 2.55 26.99
CA ARG A 146 -7.77 3.58 27.87
C ARG A 146 -7.28 4.81 27.11
N GLN A 147 -6.91 4.66 25.84
CA GLN A 147 -6.22 5.69 25.06
C GLN A 147 -7.00 7.01 24.94
N LEU A 148 -8.34 7.03 25.07
CA LEU A 148 -9.19 8.24 25.06
C LEU A 148 -8.96 9.23 23.89
N LEU A 149 -8.30 8.82 22.80
CA LEU A 149 -7.91 9.67 21.66
C LEU A 149 -9.07 10.11 20.74
N GLY A 150 -10.32 9.99 21.21
CA GLY A 150 -11.50 10.18 20.38
C GLY A 150 -11.66 9.08 19.32
N GLY A 151 -12.86 9.01 18.73
CA GLY A 151 -13.24 8.00 17.73
C GLY A 151 -14.27 6.98 18.24
N PRO A 152 -14.74 6.08 17.35
CA PRO A 152 -15.74 5.08 17.71
C PRO A 152 -15.28 4.20 18.88
N PRO A 153 -16.14 3.90 19.85
CA PRO A 153 -15.76 3.14 21.03
C PRO A 153 -15.24 1.73 20.68
N VAL A 154 -14.22 1.28 21.42
CA VAL A 154 -13.70 -0.08 21.35
C VAL A 154 -14.66 -1.01 22.10
N VAL A 155 -15.52 -1.71 21.37
CA VAL A 155 -16.49 -2.66 21.96
C VAL A 155 -15.99 -4.11 21.99
N THR A 156 -14.84 -4.41 21.37
CA THR A 156 -14.26 -5.76 21.34
C THR A 156 -14.02 -6.26 22.76
N PRO A 157 -14.57 -7.43 23.15
CA PRO A 157 -14.38 -7.99 24.49
C PRO A 157 -12.97 -8.52 24.70
N THR A 158 -12.54 -8.63 25.96
CA THR A 158 -11.37 -9.44 26.34
C THR A 158 -11.76 -10.92 26.39
N ARG A 159 -10.81 -11.80 26.13
CA ARG A 159 -10.99 -13.25 26.17
C ARG A 159 -10.45 -13.85 27.47
N ASP A 160 -11.09 -14.91 27.95
CA ASP A 160 -10.61 -15.64 29.12
C ASP A 160 -9.47 -16.59 28.71
N VAL A 161 -8.31 -16.43 29.34
CA VAL A 161 -7.09 -17.16 28.96
C VAL A 161 -7.24 -18.66 29.11
N GLU A 162 -7.79 -19.12 30.23
CA GLU A 162 -7.89 -20.54 30.54
C GLU A 162 -8.97 -21.22 29.69
N ALA A 163 -10.08 -20.51 29.43
CA ALA A 163 -11.10 -20.98 28.51
C ALA A 163 -10.57 -21.15 27.07
N GLU A 164 -9.78 -20.20 26.58
CA GLU A 164 -9.18 -20.27 25.24
C GLU A 164 -8.15 -21.40 25.13
N VAL A 165 -7.31 -21.58 26.15
CA VAL A 165 -6.34 -22.68 26.21
C VAL A 165 -7.06 -24.03 26.19
N SER A 166 -8.13 -24.20 26.98
CA SER A 166 -8.94 -25.42 26.97
C SER A 166 -9.54 -25.68 25.59
N ALA A 167 -10.20 -24.66 25.02
CA ALA A 167 -10.87 -24.78 23.72
C ALA A 167 -9.87 -25.10 22.59
N TRP A 168 -8.69 -24.51 22.61
CA TRP A 168 -7.60 -24.85 21.69
C TRP A 168 -7.13 -26.30 21.86
N GLY A 169 -6.97 -26.77 23.10
CA GLY A 169 -6.63 -28.15 23.42
C GLY A 169 -7.66 -29.14 22.89
N ASP A 170 -8.94 -28.83 23.04
CA ASP A 170 -10.05 -29.65 22.54
C ASP A 170 -10.05 -29.70 21.01
N ARG A 171 -9.89 -28.55 20.34
CA ARG A 171 -9.79 -28.49 18.87
C ARG A 171 -8.62 -29.32 18.35
N ARG A 172 -7.47 -29.27 19.03
CA ARG A 172 -6.28 -30.08 18.72
C ARG A 172 -6.53 -31.57 18.86
N ALA A 173 -7.08 -31.99 19.99
CA ALA A 173 -7.38 -33.39 20.25
C ALA A 173 -8.36 -33.95 19.20
N ALA A 174 -9.39 -33.18 18.86
CA ALA A 174 -10.34 -33.54 17.81
C ALA A 174 -9.68 -33.71 16.43
N ARG A 175 -8.72 -32.84 16.07
CA ARG A 175 -7.94 -32.99 14.82
C ARG A 175 -7.12 -34.28 14.79
N VAL A 176 -6.45 -34.62 15.90
CA VAL A 176 -5.65 -35.85 16.00
C VAL A 176 -6.55 -37.09 15.87
N VAL A 177 -7.67 -37.12 16.58
CA VAL A 177 -8.64 -38.22 16.51
C VAL A 177 -9.17 -38.39 15.08
N ARG A 178 -9.53 -37.29 14.40
CA ARG A 178 -10.00 -37.33 13.00
C ARG A 178 -8.92 -37.88 12.07
N ALA A 179 -7.69 -37.40 12.17
CA ALA A 179 -6.58 -37.88 11.34
C ALA A 179 -6.31 -39.38 11.54
N HIS A 180 -6.44 -39.88 12.78
CA HIS A 180 -6.32 -41.30 13.07
C HIS A 180 -7.45 -42.12 12.42
N GLN A 181 -8.70 -41.66 12.54
CA GLN A 181 -9.86 -42.30 11.91
C GLN A 181 -9.75 -42.34 10.37
N GLU A 182 -9.30 -41.25 9.75
CA GLU A 182 -9.07 -41.19 8.30
C GLU A 182 -7.97 -42.17 7.85
N SER A 183 -6.89 -42.26 8.63
CA SER A 183 -5.80 -43.20 8.39
C SER A 183 -6.26 -44.66 8.49
N ASP A 184 -7.03 -44.99 9.53
CA ASP A 184 -7.63 -46.31 9.71
C ASP A 184 -8.60 -46.67 8.59
N ALA A 185 -9.46 -45.73 8.18
CA ALA A 185 -10.38 -45.92 7.08
C ALA A 185 -9.64 -46.15 5.75
N ALA A 186 -8.57 -45.40 5.49
CA ALA A 186 -7.72 -45.58 4.32
C ALA A 186 -7.00 -46.95 4.34
N ALA A 187 -6.50 -47.39 5.50
CA ALA A 187 -5.88 -48.70 5.65
C ALA A 187 -6.87 -49.85 5.38
N ARG A 188 -8.11 -49.74 5.88
CA ARG A 188 -9.19 -50.73 5.65
C ARG A 188 -9.64 -50.80 4.18
N ARG A 189 -9.52 -49.71 3.43
CA ARG A 189 -9.86 -49.64 1.99
C ARG A 189 -8.79 -50.22 1.06
N ARG A 190 -7.61 -50.62 1.58
CA ARG A 190 -6.55 -51.21 0.76
C ARG A 190 -6.95 -52.62 0.29
N PRO A 191 -7.02 -52.89 -1.02
CA PRO A 191 -7.44 -54.19 -1.52
C PRO A 191 -6.44 -55.30 -1.19
N TRP A 192 -6.96 -56.45 -0.77
CA TRP A 192 -6.21 -57.65 -0.39
C TRP A 192 -5.33 -58.24 -1.50
N TRP A 193 -5.57 -57.88 -2.77
CA TRP A 193 -4.75 -58.30 -3.92
C TRP A 193 -3.45 -57.50 -4.12
N ARG A 194 -3.20 -56.46 -3.33
CA ARG A 194 -1.89 -55.77 -3.27
C ARG A 194 -1.04 -56.23 -2.07
N ARG A 195 -1.02 -57.53 -1.79
CA ARG A 195 0.02 -58.14 -0.94
C ARG A 195 1.02 -58.88 -1.85
N PRO A 196 2.31 -58.50 -1.90
CA PRO A 196 3.31 -59.30 -2.58
C PRO A 196 3.39 -60.66 -1.88
N ARG A 197 3.12 -61.74 -2.63
CA ARG A 197 3.35 -63.10 -2.16
C ARG A 197 4.87 -63.30 -2.11
N GLY A 198 5.42 -63.39 -0.91
CA GLY A 198 6.75 -63.94 -0.62
C GLY A 198 6.57 -65.33 -0.05
#